data_AF-A0A662PAR4-F1
#
_entry.id   AF-A0A662PAR4-F1
#
_cell.length_a   1.000
_cell.length_b   1.000
_cell.length_c   1.000
_cell.angle_alpha   90.00
_cell.angle_beta   90.00
_cell.angle_gamma   90.00
#
_symmetry.space_group_name_H-M   'P 1'
#
loop_
_entity.id
_entity.type
_entity.pdbx_description
1 polymer ?
#
loop_
_entity_poly.entity_id
_entity_poly.type
_entity_poly.pdbx_seq_one_letter_code
_entity_poly.pdbx_strand_id
1 'polypeptide(L)'
;MFSEVLDGVFKISVRGRDKEELLEISKVMNLGLDIEEMTRIRDYFSEIGRDPYDVELYGLAQAWSEHCSYKSSKRFLRKYLLSIGEVFLREDSGLREFDSEYYYVAAMESHNHPSAVEPYGGA
;
A
#
# COMPACT_ATOMS: atom_id res chain seq x y z
N MET A 1 -12.69 16.25 14.10
CA MET A 1 -12.04 15.14 13.36
C MET A 1 -11.02 15.68 12.39
N PHE A 2 -11.42 16.61 11.52
CA PHE A 2 -10.58 17.31 10.56
C PHE A 2 -10.35 18.77 10.99
N SER A 3 -9.15 19.29 10.79
CA SER A 3 -8.88 20.74 10.86
C SER A 3 -8.00 21.17 9.70
N GLU A 4 -8.45 22.15 8.93
CA GLU A 4 -7.67 22.68 7.81
C GLU A 4 -6.45 23.45 8.32
N VAL A 5 -5.29 23.20 7.72
CA VAL A 5 -4.01 23.83 8.12
C VAL A 5 -3.37 24.64 7.00
N LEU A 6 -3.66 24.28 5.76
CA LEU A 6 -3.31 24.97 4.52
C LEU A 6 -4.46 24.71 3.54
N ASP A 7 -4.55 25.52 2.49
CA ASP A 7 -5.59 25.38 1.47
C ASP A 7 -5.65 23.93 0.94
N GLY A 8 -6.74 23.23 1.26
CA GLY A 8 -6.96 21.84 0.85
C GLY A 8 -6.13 20.78 1.59
N VAL A 9 -5.46 21.11 2.71
CA VAL A 9 -4.72 20.16 3.55
C VAL A 9 -5.33 20.12 4.94
N PHE A 10 -5.75 18.92 5.35
CA PHE A 10 -6.42 18.70 6.62
C PHE A 10 -5.55 17.91 7.59
N LYS A 11 -5.49 18.35 8.84
CA LYS A 11 -4.96 17.59 9.97
C LYS A 11 -6.05 16.69 10.54
N ILE A 12 -5.70 15.43 10.80
CA ILE A 12 -6.64 14.39 11.23
C ILE A 12 -6.35 14.00 12.67
N SER A 13 -7.30 14.23 13.57
CA SER A 13 -7.16 13.91 14.99
C SER A 13 -7.26 12.40 15.22
N VAL A 14 -6.12 11.70 15.15
CA VAL A 14 -6.02 10.25 15.42
C VAL A 14 -5.51 9.98 16.83
N ARG A 15 -4.71 10.89 17.41
CA ARG A 15 -4.12 10.72 18.73
C ARG A 15 -5.18 10.69 19.82
N GLY A 16 -5.01 9.79 20.79
CA GLY A 16 -5.92 9.63 21.92
C GLY A 16 -7.29 9.04 21.57
N ARG A 17 -7.52 8.65 20.30
CA ARG A 17 -8.76 8.01 19.86
C ARG A 17 -8.82 6.55 20.28
N ASP A 18 -10.03 6.10 20.61
CA ASP A 18 -10.33 4.69 20.83
C ASP A 18 -10.45 3.91 19.51
N LYS A 19 -10.77 2.62 19.61
CA LYS A 19 -10.79 1.74 18.42
C LYS A 19 -11.96 2.06 17.50
N GLU A 20 -13.11 2.37 18.07
CA GLU A 20 -14.32 2.72 17.36
C GLU A 20 -14.14 4.01 16.56
N GLU A 21 -13.56 5.04 17.19
CA GLU A 21 -13.24 6.30 16.54
C GLU A 21 -12.19 6.14 15.42
N LEU A 22 -11.17 5.30 15.62
CA LEU A 22 -10.17 5.01 14.59
C LEU A 22 -10.78 4.32 13.36
N LEU A 23 -11.70 3.38 13.57
CA LEU A 23 -12.43 2.73 12.48
C LEU A 23 -13.36 3.70 11.76
N GLU A 24 -13.99 4.63 12.49
CA GLU A 24 -14.78 5.69 11.88
C GLU A 24 -13.92 6.59 10.97
N ILE A 25 -12.70 6.93 11.40
CA ILE A 25 -11.73 7.66 10.56
C ILE A 25 -11.43 6.91 9.26
N SER A 26 -11.07 5.63 9.36
CA SER A 26 -10.80 4.81 8.18
C SER A 26 -12.00 4.74 7.23
N LYS A 27 -13.22 4.63 7.77
CA LYS A 27 -14.45 4.54 6.98
C LYS A 27 -14.81 5.85 6.30
N VAL A 28 -14.82 6.97 7.02
CA VAL A 28 -15.20 8.29 6.48
C VAL A 28 -14.24 8.75 5.40
N MET A 29 -12.94 8.46 5.57
CA MET A 29 -11.90 8.82 4.59
C MET A 29 -11.71 7.76 3.49
N ASN A 30 -12.41 6.62 3.56
CA ASN A 30 -12.26 5.48 2.65
C ASN A 30 -10.80 4.98 2.53
N LEU A 31 -10.11 4.83 3.65
CA LEU A 31 -8.69 4.43 3.69
C LEU A 31 -8.49 2.93 3.45
N GLY A 32 -9.51 2.10 3.73
CA GLY A 32 -9.37 0.65 3.64
C GLY A 32 -8.39 0.04 4.67
N LEU A 33 -8.03 0.82 5.70
CA LEU A 33 -7.15 0.40 6.78
C LEU A 33 -7.96 -0.29 7.89
N ASP A 34 -7.44 -1.40 8.40
CA ASP A 34 -8.06 -2.10 9.53
C ASP A 34 -7.72 -1.46 10.89
N ILE A 35 -8.27 -2.04 11.96
CA ILE A 35 -8.05 -1.51 13.32
C ILE A 35 -6.58 -1.64 13.77
N GLU A 36 -5.88 -2.69 13.38
CA GLU A 36 -4.47 -2.87 13.77
C GLU A 36 -3.59 -1.83 13.07
N GLU A 37 -3.86 -1.57 11.80
CA GLU A 37 -3.15 -0.56 11.02
C GLU A 37 -3.42 0.84 11.52
N MET A 38 -4.69 1.19 11.76
CA MET A 38 -5.05 2.48 12.34
C MET A 38 -4.47 2.67 13.74
N THR A 39 -4.40 1.59 14.54
CA THR A 39 -3.75 1.63 15.85
C THR A 39 -2.26 1.92 15.73
N ARG A 40 -1.55 1.25 14.81
CA ARG A 40 -0.12 1.52 14.56
C ARG A 40 0.14 2.95 14.11
N ILE A 41 -0.73 3.48 13.24
CA ILE A 41 -0.68 4.87 12.80
C ILE A 41 -0.84 5.80 14.00
N ARG A 42 -1.89 5.61 14.82
CA ARG A 42 -2.10 6.42 16.03
C ARG A 42 -0.87 6.39 16.94
N ASP A 43 -0.32 5.20 17.19
CA ASP A 43 0.80 5.03 18.11
C ASP A 43 2.04 5.77 17.59
N TYR A 44 2.37 5.61 16.30
CA TYR A 44 3.45 6.36 15.65
C TYR A 44 3.26 7.88 15.75
N PHE A 45 2.08 8.40 15.42
CA PHE A 45 1.78 9.83 15.49
C PHE A 45 1.76 10.35 16.93
N SER A 46 1.42 9.50 17.90
CA SER A 46 1.51 9.80 19.32
C SER A 46 2.96 9.93 19.78
N GLU A 47 3.85 9.04 19.32
CA GLU A 47 5.30 9.09 19.63
C GLU A 47 5.97 10.35 19.10
N ILE A 48 5.67 10.76 17.87
CA ILE A 48 6.24 11.98 17.27
C ILE A 48 5.52 13.26 17.72
N GLY A 49 4.51 13.15 18.59
CA GLY A 49 3.87 14.29 19.25
C GLY A 49 2.97 15.15 18.36
N ARG A 50 2.52 14.66 17.19
CA ARG A 50 1.63 15.39 16.27
C ARG A 50 0.60 14.48 15.62
N ASP A 51 -0.54 15.05 15.26
CA ASP A 51 -1.50 14.35 14.41
C ASP A 51 -1.01 14.32 12.93
N PRO A 52 -1.42 13.30 12.15
CA PRO A 52 -1.16 13.22 10.72
C PRO A 52 -1.92 14.27 9.93
N TYR A 53 -1.38 14.59 8.76
CA TYR A 53 -2.16 15.19 7.67
C TYR A 53 -2.89 14.10 6.88
N ASP A 54 -4.00 14.48 6.26
CA ASP A 54 -4.79 13.66 5.36
C ASP A 54 -3.94 12.96 4.28
N VAL A 55 -3.04 13.70 3.62
CA VAL A 55 -2.12 13.16 2.61
C VAL A 55 -1.19 12.09 3.17
N GLU A 56 -0.77 12.21 4.43
CA GLU A 56 0.06 11.19 5.10
C GLU A 56 -0.75 9.91 5.35
N LEU A 57 -2.01 10.06 5.79
CA LEU A 57 -2.91 8.90 5.96
C LEU A 57 -3.22 8.22 4.63
N TYR A 58 -3.53 8.98 3.57
CA TYR A 58 -3.77 8.42 2.24
C TYR A 58 -2.52 7.73 1.68
N GLY A 59 -1.33 8.31 1.88
CA GLY A 59 -0.07 7.68 1.48
C GLY A 59 0.18 6.35 2.19
N LEU A 60 -0.04 6.31 3.50
CA LEU A 60 0.06 5.06 4.29
C LEU A 60 -0.98 4.04 3.85
N ALA A 61 -2.23 4.45 3.64
CA ALA A 61 -3.31 3.60 3.16
C ALA A 61 -2.98 2.94 1.81
N GLN A 62 -2.43 3.70 0.85
CA GLN A 62 -2.03 3.16 -0.44
C GLN A 62 -0.84 2.21 -0.32
N ALA A 63 0.22 2.62 0.38
CA ALA A 63 1.42 1.82 0.56
C ALA A 63 1.11 0.49 1.29
N TRP A 64 0.17 0.52 2.24
CA TRP A 64 -0.28 -0.64 2.97
C TRP A 64 -1.54 -1.25 2.35
N SER A 65 -1.90 -0.99 1.10
CA SER A 65 -2.98 -1.74 0.45
C SER A 65 -2.53 -3.17 0.16
N GLU A 66 -3.46 -4.12 -0.01
CA GLU A 66 -3.12 -5.49 -0.46
C GLU A 66 -2.42 -5.45 -1.82
N HIS A 67 -2.84 -4.54 -2.71
CA HIS A 67 -2.29 -4.36 -4.04
C HIS A 67 -0.81 -4.00 -4.02
N CYS A 68 -0.39 -3.09 -3.13
CA CYS A 68 1.01 -2.68 -3.03
C CYS A 68 1.86 -3.59 -2.15
N SER A 69 1.31 -4.09 -1.04
CA SER A 69 2.10 -4.75 0.00
C SER A 69 2.05 -6.28 -0.04
N TYR A 70 1.13 -6.86 -0.82
CA TYR A 70 0.93 -8.30 -0.99
C TYR A 70 0.70 -9.02 0.36
N LYS A 71 0.01 -8.41 1.34
CA LYS A 71 -0.04 -8.90 2.73
C LYS A 71 -0.43 -10.38 2.82
N SER A 72 -1.45 -10.77 2.06
CA SER A 72 -1.96 -12.14 2.07
C SER A 72 -1.06 -13.11 1.29
N SER A 73 -0.51 -12.67 0.16
CA SER A 73 0.18 -13.52 -0.80
C SER A 73 1.69 -13.62 -0.57
N LYS A 74 2.32 -12.59 0.02
CA LYS A 74 3.78 -12.47 0.22
C LYS A 74 4.40 -13.68 0.92
N ARG A 75 3.69 -14.29 1.88
CA ARG A 75 4.16 -15.52 2.54
C ARG A 75 4.29 -16.68 1.55
N PHE A 76 3.31 -16.86 0.68
CA PHE A 76 3.30 -17.94 -0.32
C PHE A 76 4.29 -17.65 -1.44
N LEU A 77 4.36 -16.42 -1.93
CA LEU A 77 5.34 -15.98 -2.93
C LEU A 77 6.77 -16.29 -2.46
N ARG A 78 7.09 -15.94 -1.21
CA ARG A 78 8.41 -16.25 -0.62
C ARG A 78 8.69 -17.74 -0.53
N LYS A 79 7.69 -18.55 -0.15
CA LYS A 79 7.87 -19.99 0.05
C LYS A 79 8.07 -20.74 -1.28
N TYR A 80 7.29 -20.39 -2.30
CA TYR A 80 7.16 -21.19 -3.50
C TYR A 80 7.83 -20.59 -4.73
N LEU A 81 7.87 -19.27 -4.88
CA LEU A 81 8.35 -18.61 -6.11
C LEU A 81 9.76 -18.05 -5.94
N LEU A 82 10.06 -17.46 -4.78
CA LEU A 82 11.38 -16.89 -4.52
C LEU A 82 12.49 -17.93 -4.28
N SER A 83 12.14 -19.22 -4.25
CA SER A 83 13.08 -20.34 -4.18
C SER A 83 13.37 -20.98 -5.55
N ILE A 84 12.72 -20.53 -6.62
CA ILE A 84 12.85 -21.11 -7.96
C ILE A 84 13.97 -20.40 -8.74
N GLY A 85 15.08 -21.11 -8.96
CA GLY A 85 16.10 -20.81 -9.97
C GLY A 85 16.95 -19.55 -9.75
N GLU A 86 17.97 -19.39 -10.60
CA GLU A 86 18.83 -18.21 -10.67
C GLU A 86 18.14 -17.11 -11.49
N VAL A 87 17.26 -16.35 -10.84
CA VAL A 87 16.78 -15.06 -11.36
C VAL A 87 17.64 -13.97 -10.72
N PHE A 88 18.36 -13.23 -11.56
CA PHE A 88 19.45 -12.33 -11.13
C PHE A 88 18.94 -11.03 -10.48
N LEU A 89 17.78 -10.54 -10.94
CA LEU A 89 17.20 -9.28 -10.47
C LEU A 89 15.71 -9.50 -10.12
N ARG A 90 15.30 -8.97 -8.96
CA ARG A 90 13.95 -9.09 -8.39
C ARG A 90 13.38 -7.72 -8.03
N GLU A 91 13.53 -6.79 -8.98
CA GLU A 91 12.92 -5.46 -8.92
C GLU A 91 11.58 -5.52 -9.69
N ASP A 92 11.24 -4.51 -10.48
CA ASP A 92 10.00 -4.44 -11.27
C ASP A 92 9.90 -5.49 -12.39
N SER A 93 10.98 -6.24 -12.66
CA SER A 93 11.00 -7.31 -13.65
C SER A 93 11.95 -8.44 -13.25
N GLY A 94 11.68 -9.63 -13.77
CA GLY A 94 12.56 -10.79 -13.63
C GLY A 94 13.58 -10.83 -14.77
N LEU A 95 14.87 -11.00 -14.41
CA LEU A 95 15.96 -11.17 -15.37
C LEU A 95 16.58 -12.56 -15.32
N ARG A 96 16.86 -13.12 -16.50
CA ARG A 96 17.56 -14.39 -16.68
C ARG A 96 18.55 -14.33 -17.84
N GLU A 97 19.74 -14.87 -17.65
CA GLU A 97 20.74 -14.97 -18.72
C GLU A 97 20.23 -15.85 -19.86
N PHE A 98 20.42 -15.37 -21.09
CA PHE A 98 20.29 -16.20 -22.29
C PHE A 98 21.66 -16.72 -22.71
N ASP A 99 22.66 -15.82 -22.81
CA ASP A 99 24.07 -16.12 -23.06
C ASP A 99 24.98 -15.00 -22.51
N SER A 100 26.28 -15.03 -22.85
CA SER A 100 27.28 -14.08 -22.35
C SER A 100 27.04 -12.61 -22.74
N GLU A 101 26.18 -12.33 -23.73
CA GLU A 101 25.90 -10.98 -24.23
C GLU A 101 24.45 -10.56 -24.02
N TYR A 102 23.51 -11.51 -23.83
CA TYR A 102 22.08 -11.23 -23.81
C TYR A 102 21.34 -11.82 -22.59
N TYR A 103 20.29 -11.11 -22.18
CA TYR A 103 19.39 -11.49 -21.09
C TYR A 103 17.93 -11.46 -21.54
N TYR A 104 17.12 -12.37 -21.00
CA TYR A 104 15.67 -12.26 -21.02
C TYR A 104 15.19 -11.37 -19.86
N VAL A 105 14.33 -10.41 -20.19
CA VAL A 105 13.62 -9.56 -19.24
C VAL A 105 12.13 -9.83 -19.41
N ALA A 106 11.45 -10.21 -18.34
CA ALA A 106 10.02 -10.44 -18.37
C ALA A 106 9.33 -9.82 -17.15
N ALA A 107 8.19 -9.19 -17.41
CA ALA A 107 7.26 -8.70 -16.40
C ALA A 107 5.83 -9.03 -16.86
N MET A 108 4.95 -9.28 -15.90
CA MET A 108 3.54 -9.54 -16.15
C MET A 108 2.71 -8.85 -15.07
N GLU A 109 1.78 -8.01 -15.49
CA GLU A 109 0.89 -7.26 -14.62
C GLU A 109 -0.57 -7.51 -15.03
N SER A 110 -1.49 -7.03 -14.20
CA SER A 110 -2.93 -7.14 -14.47
C SER A 110 -3.65 -5.86 -14.07
N HIS A 111 -4.58 -5.39 -14.89
CA HIS A 111 -5.45 -4.23 -14.63
C HIS A 111 -6.92 -4.63 -14.47
N ASN A 112 -7.17 -5.71 -13.73
CA ASN A 112 -8.47 -6.37 -13.68
C ASN A 112 -9.62 -5.45 -13.23
N HIS A 113 -9.43 -4.68 -12.15
CA HIS A 113 -10.50 -3.84 -11.60
C HIS A 113 -10.83 -2.63 -12.51
N PRO A 114 -9.85 -1.85 -13.00
CA PRO A 114 -10.11 -0.81 -13.99
C PRO A 114 -10.78 -1.35 -15.27
N SER A 115 -10.27 -2.44 -15.86
CA SER A 115 -10.84 -3.00 -17.09
C SER A 115 -12.28 -3.51 -16.90
N ALA A 116 -12.69 -3.90 -15.69
CA ALA A 116 -14.07 -4.29 -15.41
C ALA A 116 -15.04 -3.08 -15.37
N VAL A 117 -14.54 -1.89 -15.05
CA VAL A 117 -15.33 -0.65 -15.02
C VAL A 117 -15.37 -0.01 -16.41
N GLU A 118 -14.21 0.14 -17.04
CA GLU A 118 -14.06 0.74 -18.37
C GLU A 118 -12.94 0.00 -19.13
N PRO A 119 -13.29 -0.86 -20.11
CA PRO A 119 -12.33 -1.75 -20.74
C PRO A 119 -11.22 -1.05 -21.53
N TYR A 120 -11.48 0.10 -22.16
CA TYR A 120 -10.52 0.73 -23.07
C TYR A 120 -9.38 1.41 -22.32
N GLY A 121 -9.68 2.18 -21.29
CA GLY A 121 -8.69 2.85 -20.43
C GLY A 121 -8.12 1.95 -19.35
N GLY A 122 -8.74 0.80 -19.10
CA GLY A 122 -8.20 -0.21 -18.19
C GLY A 122 -7.15 -1.13 -18.82
N ALA A 123 -7.21 -1.37 -20.13
CA ALA A 123 -6.28 -2.25 -20.87
C ALA A 123 -5.01 -1.51 -21.32
#